data_AF-A0AAU7U971-F1
#
_entry.id   AF-A0AAU7U971-F1
#
_cell.length_a   1.000
_cell.length_b   1.000
_cell.length_c   1.000
_cell.angle_alpha   90.00
_cell.angle_beta   90.00
_cell.angle_gamma   90.00
#
_symmetry.space_group_name_H-M   'P 1'
#
loop_
_entity.id
_entity.type
_entity.pdbx_description
1 polymer ?
#
loop_
_entity_poly.entity_id
_entity_poly.type
_entity_poly.pdbx_seq_one_letter_code
_entity_poly.pdbx_strand_id
1 'polypeptide(L)'
;MLSYTPDAAFFDEIYLPDGTVRPHYRGVQAYLDRLGAAEVQRRHALLDLAFRNQGITFTVYGDASGTERTFPFDPVPRIIPASEWAHLERGLRQRVLALNAFLRDIYGPGEILKDGVVPRELVYTSSHFRREVHGVQVPLGLYTHIVGTDLIRDEHGEYLVLEDNLRSPSGVSYLLANRQAMTRIYPGMFECQEVRPVQHYTSALLELLRSLSPRDVEPTVVLLTPGIYNSAYFEHAYLAQQMGIELVEGRDLFVEGGRVWMRTTAGRQQVDVIYRRIDDDFLDPLTFRRDSALGIPGLVEVYRQGRVALANAIGAGVADDKAVYAYVPQMIEYYLNERPLIRNVPTYLGSNPDHLEHMVQNAESMAIKAVGEAGGYGMLIGSAATAAQRTEFLEKVRANPRNYIGQPLVALSRHGTFYPDTGRLEPAHVDLRPYILVGQNITIIPGGLTRVALTRGSLVVNSSQGGGSKDTWVLDTDEPPIAPINQPGASEADMAASDELASKTAGLTDPDEIAQVVVQTARRRKAEGQGARRVGRSGVTTSGTRKKVDALPPAAPAKKPRKKAGGK
;
A
#
# COMPACT_ATOMS: atom_id res chain seq x y z
N MET A 1 19.36 -14.14 22.16
CA MET A 1 18.62 -12.87 22.19
C MET A 1 18.39 -12.44 20.76
N LEU A 2 17.17 -12.05 20.42
CA LEU A 2 16.84 -11.54 19.09
C LEU A 2 17.08 -10.03 19.08
N SER A 3 18.35 -9.64 19.02
CA SER A 3 18.78 -8.23 19.10
C SER A 3 20.03 -7.96 18.26
N TYR A 4 20.18 -6.70 17.87
CA TYR A 4 21.34 -6.16 17.16
C TYR A 4 21.66 -4.75 17.68
N THR A 5 22.84 -4.24 17.36
CA THR A 5 23.25 -2.87 17.71
C THR A 5 22.82 -1.92 16.58
N PRO A 6 22.05 -0.84 16.86
CA PRO A 6 21.74 0.16 15.84
C PRO A 6 22.99 0.92 15.41
N ASP A 7 23.00 1.36 14.16
CA ASP A 7 24.07 2.17 13.58
C ASP A 7 23.67 3.65 13.66
N ALA A 8 24.45 4.46 14.40
CA ALA A 8 24.13 5.86 14.66
C ALA A 8 24.11 6.76 13.40
N ALA A 9 24.57 6.26 12.25
CA ALA A 9 24.43 6.95 10.96
C ALA A 9 23.01 6.86 10.35
N PHE A 10 22.12 6.04 10.91
CA PHE A 10 20.78 5.79 10.38
C PHE A 10 19.71 5.85 11.48
N PHE A 11 18.49 6.24 11.12
CA PHE A 11 17.36 6.07 12.03
C PHE A 11 16.99 4.58 12.10
N ASP A 12 17.01 4.00 13.30
CA ASP A 12 16.52 2.63 13.53
C ASP A 12 15.08 2.65 14.05
N GLU A 13 14.20 1.86 13.43
CA GLU A 13 12.77 1.82 13.73
C GLU A 13 12.45 1.06 15.03
N ILE A 14 13.34 0.18 15.52
CA ILE A 14 13.11 -0.65 16.72
C ILE A 14 13.85 -0.08 17.94
N TYR A 15 15.08 0.40 17.74
CA TYR A 15 15.99 0.84 18.79
C TYR A 15 16.23 2.35 18.75
N LEU A 16 16.50 2.92 19.93
CA LEU A 16 17.07 4.26 20.08
C LEU A 16 18.60 4.20 19.94
N PRO A 17 19.30 5.33 19.71
CA PRO A 17 20.75 5.34 19.52
C PRO A 17 21.58 4.80 20.70
N ASP A 18 21.01 4.72 21.90
CA ASP A 18 21.61 4.11 23.09
C ASP A 18 21.41 2.59 23.18
N GLY A 19 20.75 1.98 22.18
CA GLY A 19 20.40 0.56 22.14
C GLY A 19 19.13 0.20 22.92
N THR A 20 18.38 1.16 23.47
CA THR A 20 17.12 0.87 24.16
C THR A 20 15.96 0.67 23.18
N VAL A 21 15.04 -0.24 23.50
CA VAL A 21 13.89 -0.56 22.63
C VAL A 21 12.84 0.55 22.72
N ARG A 22 12.42 1.08 21.56
CA ARG A 22 11.38 2.12 21.45
C ARG A 22 10.07 1.67 22.09
N PRO A 23 9.29 2.56 22.74
CA PRO A 23 8.12 2.17 23.54
C PRO A 23 7.13 1.25 22.83
N HIS A 24 6.75 1.58 21.58
CA HIS A 24 5.81 0.80 20.78
C HIS A 24 6.35 -0.58 20.36
N TYR A 25 7.66 -0.81 20.35
CA TYR A 25 8.27 -2.11 20.03
C TYR A 25 8.38 -3.07 21.22
N ARG A 26 8.28 -2.58 22.46
CA ARG A 26 8.54 -3.39 23.67
C ARG A 26 7.71 -4.67 23.76
N GLY A 27 6.42 -4.59 23.40
CA GLY A 27 5.51 -5.75 23.41
C GLY A 27 5.92 -6.83 22.41
N VAL A 28 6.37 -6.44 21.22
CA VAL A 28 6.85 -7.38 20.17
C VAL A 28 8.21 -7.96 20.53
N GLN A 29 9.15 -7.14 21.02
CA GLN A 29 10.45 -7.64 21.47
C GLN A 29 10.31 -8.68 22.60
N ALA A 30 9.51 -8.38 23.64
CA ALA A 30 9.27 -9.30 24.74
C ALA A 30 8.57 -10.60 24.27
N TYR A 31 7.69 -10.53 23.28
CA TYR A 31 7.07 -11.70 22.67
C TYR A 31 8.08 -12.55 21.90
N LEU A 32 8.94 -11.94 21.08
CA LEU A 32 9.97 -12.62 20.30
C LEU A 32 11.04 -13.28 21.20
N ASP A 33 11.52 -12.58 22.23
CA ASP A 33 12.48 -13.15 23.19
C ASP A 33 11.86 -14.29 24.01
N ARG A 34 10.56 -14.26 24.29
CA ARG A 34 9.83 -15.38 24.94
C ARG A 34 9.68 -16.60 24.03
N LEU A 35 9.51 -16.43 22.72
CA LEU A 35 9.51 -17.55 21.77
C LEU A 35 10.92 -18.15 21.60
N GLY A 36 11.93 -17.29 21.53
CA GLY A 36 13.30 -17.68 21.22
C GLY A 36 13.54 -18.00 19.74
N ALA A 37 14.80 -17.98 19.33
CA ALA A 37 15.18 -18.02 17.91
C ALA A 37 14.74 -19.29 17.18
N ALA A 38 14.77 -20.46 17.84
CA ALA A 38 14.38 -21.74 17.22
C ALA A 38 12.88 -21.78 16.85
N GLU A 39 12.00 -21.24 17.70
CA GLU A 39 10.56 -21.19 17.44
C GLU A 39 10.22 -20.13 16.38
N VAL A 40 10.93 -18.99 16.38
CA VAL A 40 10.82 -17.99 15.30
C VAL A 40 11.26 -18.58 13.96
N GLN A 41 12.35 -19.35 13.91
CA GLN A 41 12.80 -20.04 12.70
C GLN A 41 11.78 -21.10 12.22
N ARG A 42 11.20 -21.88 13.15
CA ARG A 42 10.12 -22.84 12.83
C ARG A 42 8.90 -22.14 12.23
N ARG A 43 8.48 -21.01 12.81
CA ARG A 43 7.34 -20.21 12.32
C ARG A 43 7.63 -19.48 11.01
N HIS A 44 8.87 -19.06 10.77
CA HIS A 44 9.30 -18.56 9.46
C HIS A 44 9.12 -19.62 8.36
N ALA A 45 9.56 -20.86 8.60
CA ALA A 45 9.36 -21.94 7.63
C ALA A 45 7.86 -22.23 7.36
N LEU A 46 7.00 -22.05 8.37
CA LEU A 46 5.54 -22.14 8.20
C LEU A 46 4.96 -20.96 7.41
N LEU A 47 5.52 -19.75 7.55
CA LEU A 47 5.16 -18.59 6.71
C LEU A 47 5.55 -18.83 5.26
N ASP A 48 6.79 -19.24 4.98
CA ASP A 48 7.27 -19.55 3.63
C ASP A 48 6.37 -20.60 2.95
N LEU A 49 6.00 -21.66 3.67
CA LEU A 49 5.10 -22.70 3.18
C LEU A 49 3.67 -22.17 2.95
N ALA A 50 3.16 -21.31 3.82
CA ALA A 50 1.85 -20.69 3.63
C ALA A 50 1.80 -19.80 2.39
N PHE A 51 2.86 -19.02 2.13
CA PHE A 51 2.97 -18.18 0.93
C PHE A 51 3.08 -19.03 -0.34
N ARG A 52 3.85 -20.15 -0.32
CA ARG A 52 3.88 -21.13 -1.43
C ARG A 52 2.49 -21.68 -1.73
N ASN A 53 1.81 -22.17 -0.71
CA ASN A 53 0.51 -22.84 -0.88
C ASN A 53 -0.63 -21.89 -1.28
N GLN A 54 -0.50 -20.58 -1.01
CA GLN A 54 -1.45 -19.56 -1.42
C GLN A 54 -1.14 -18.96 -2.81
N GLY A 55 -0.08 -19.40 -3.49
CA GLY A 55 0.34 -18.84 -4.77
C GLY A 55 0.84 -17.39 -4.65
N ILE A 56 1.33 -16.97 -3.48
CA ILE A 56 1.88 -15.63 -3.26
C ILE A 56 3.32 -15.60 -3.82
N THR A 57 3.40 -15.54 -5.14
CA THR A 57 4.64 -15.54 -5.90
C THR A 57 4.91 -14.17 -6.53
N PHE A 58 6.13 -13.99 -7.02
CA PHE A 58 6.52 -12.87 -7.86
C PHE A 58 7.45 -13.35 -8.98
N THR A 59 7.31 -12.78 -10.17
CA THR A 59 8.19 -13.07 -11.31
C THR A 59 9.45 -12.21 -11.24
N VAL A 60 10.61 -12.82 -10.97
CA VAL A 60 11.90 -12.10 -10.96
C VAL A 60 12.35 -11.86 -12.40
N TYR A 61 12.49 -10.60 -12.81
CA TYR A 61 13.04 -10.25 -14.11
C TYR A 61 14.53 -10.58 -14.17
N GLY A 62 14.91 -11.51 -15.05
CA GLY A 62 16.32 -11.86 -15.31
C GLY A 62 16.63 -13.36 -15.21
N ASP A 63 15.76 -14.16 -14.58
CA ASP A 63 15.90 -15.61 -14.57
C ASP A 63 15.27 -16.19 -15.85
N ALA A 64 16.07 -16.74 -16.77
CA ALA A 64 15.61 -17.21 -18.10
C ALA A 64 14.61 -18.38 -18.03
N SER A 65 14.39 -18.92 -16.84
CA SER A 65 13.43 -19.96 -16.51
C SER A 65 12.02 -19.45 -16.21
N GLY A 66 11.83 -18.12 -16.03
CA GLY A 66 10.55 -17.53 -15.64
C GLY A 66 10.01 -18.06 -14.30
N THR A 67 10.88 -18.66 -13.47
CA THR A 67 10.46 -19.38 -12.26
C THR A 67 9.85 -18.44 -11.23
N GLU A 68 8.57 -18.66 -10.96
CA GLU A 68 7.87 -18.07 -9.82
C GLU A 68 8.63 -18.39 -8.53
N ARG A 69 9.09 -17.34 -7.84
CA ARG A 69 9.65 -17.45 -6.49
C ARG A 69 8.62 -16.94 -5.50
N THR A 70 8.54 -17.56 -4.32
CA THR A 70 7.77 -16.96 -3.23
C THR A 70 8.34 -15.61 -2.88
N PHE A 71 7.46 -14.64 -2.68
CA PHE A 71 7.84 -13.32 -2.23
C PHE A 71 8.41 -13.42 -0.82
N PRO A 72 9.69 -13.05 -0.57
CA PRO A 72 10.31 -13.20 0.74
C PRO A 72 9.57 -12.35 1.79
N PHE A 73 9.23 -12.96 2.92
CA PHE A 73 8.44 -12.32 3.96
C PHE A 73 9.14 -12.42 5.32
N ASP A 74 9.44 -11.28 5.94
CA ASP A 74 10.01 -11.23 7.28
C ASP A 74 8.90 -11.14 8.36
N PRO A 75 8.97 -11.96 9.43
CA PRO A 75 7.96 -12.01 10.49
C PRO A 75 8.02 -10.85 11.51
N VAL A 76 8.97 -9.91 11.42
CA VAL A 76 9.06 -8.79 12.38
C VAL A 76 8.25 -7.61 11.81
N PRO A 77 7.10 -7.23 12.42
CA PRO A 77 6.28 -6.17 11.86
C PRO A 77 6.97 -4.80 11.94
N ARG A 78 6.70 -3.95 10.95
CA ARG A 78 6.98 -2.51 11.03
C ARG A 78 5.82 -1.82 11.76
N ILE A 79 6.08 -1.29 12.94
CA ILE A 79 5.07 -0.67 13.82
C ILE A 79 5.13 0.84 13.63
N ILE A 80 3.98 1.48 13.39
CA ILE A 80 3.84 2.92 13.26
C ILE A 80 2.89 3.40 14.38
N PRO A 81 3.34 4.32 15.26
CA PRO A 81 2.49 4.95 16.27
C PRO A 81 1.25 5.62 15.67
N ALA A 82 0.18 5.72 16.45
CA ALA A 82 -1.07 6.34 16.06
C ALA A 82 -0.90 7.84 15.72
N SER A 83 -0.06 8.57 16.47
CA SER A 83 0.22 9.99 16.18
C SER A 83 1.06 10.20 14.90
N GLU A 84 2.10 9.39 14.68
CA GLU A 84 2.88 9.40 13.44
C GLU A 84 1.97 9.10 12.24
N TRP A 85 1.12 8.09 12.37
CA TRP A 85 0.17 7.72 11.33
C TRP A 85 -0.91 8.80 11.08
N ALA A 86 -1.43 9.45 12.12
CA ALA A 86 -2.40 10.55 11.96
C ALA A 86 -1.81 11.77 11.24
N HIS A 87 -0.50 12.03 11.39
CA HIS A 87 0.21 13.01 10.57
C HIS A 87 0.29 12.55 9.10
N LEU A 88 0.64 11.28 8.85
CA LEU A 88 0.69 10.70 7.51
C LEU A 88 -0.69 10.72 6.81
N GLU A 89 -1.78 10.31 7.47
CA GLU A 89 -3.14 10.35 6.89
C GLU A 89 -3.53 11.76 6.42
N ARG A 90 -3.16 12.80 7.19
CA ARG A 90 -3.41 14.20 6.83
C ARG A 90 -2.58 14.63 5.62
N GLY A 91 -1.28 14.34 5.61
CA GLY A 91 -0.40 14.72 4.51
C GLY A 91 -0.67 13.98 3.21
N LEU A 92 -0.98 12.68 3.28
CA LEU A 92 -1.40 11.89 2.12
C LEU A 92 -2.74 12.40 1.55
N ARG A 93 -3.71 12.75 2.41
CA ARG A 93 -4.97 13.39 1.98
C ARG A 93 -4.73 14.70 1.25
N GLN A 94 -3.91 15.59 1.81
CA GLN A 94 -3.52 16.86 1.19
C GLN A 94 -2.88 16.61 -0.19
N ARG A 95 -1.93 15.67 -0.27
CA ARG A 95 -1.21 15.34 -1.51
C ARG A 95 -2.14 14.84 -2.62
N VAL A 96 -3.02 13.86 -2.35
CA VAL A 96 -3.90 13.30 -3.39
C VAL A 96 -4.97 14.29 -3.86
N LEU A 97 -5.37 15.25 -3.01
CA LEU A 97 -6.25 16.36 -3.40
C LEU A 97 -5.54 17.29 -4.40
N ALA A 98 -4.29 17.69 -4.11
CA ALA A 98 -3.50 18.52 -5.01
C ALA A 98 -3.20 17.81 -6.35
N LEU A 99 -2.88 16.51 -6.33
CA LEU A 99 -2.64 15.71 -7.54
C LEU A 99 -3.89 15.58 -8.42
N ASN A 100 -5.08 15.37 -7.84
CA ASN A 100 -6.33 15.35 -8.60
C ASN A 100 -6.72 16.75 -9.12
N ALA A 101 -6.48 17.80 -8.34
CA ALA A 101 -6.67 19.18 -8.79
C ALA A 101 -5.77 19.51 -10.00
N PHE A 102 -4.50 19.10 -9.94
CA PHE A 102 -3.55 19.21 -11.05
C PHE A 102 -4.02 18.48 -12.30
N LEU A 103 -4.38 17.21 -12.19
CA LEU A 103 -4.87 16.41 -13.32
C LEU A 103 -6.13 17.03 -13.96
N ARG A 104 -7.08 17.49 -13.14
CA ARG A 104 -8.29 18.17 -13.61
C ARG A 104 -8.00 19.50 -14.29
N ASP A 105 -6.99 20.24 -13.83
CA ASP A 105 -6.59 21.51 -14.44
C ASP A 105 -5.93 21.31 -15.82
N ILE A 106 -4.90 20.46 -15.92
CA ILE A 106 -4.15 20.25 -17.17
C ILE A 106 -4.94 19.55 -18.29
N TYR A 107 -6.03 18.84 -17.94
CA TYR A 107 -6.99 18.29 -18.90
C TYR A 107 -8.20 19.20 -19.14
N GLY A 108 -8.24 20.36 -18.50
CA GLY A 108 -9.30 21.35 -18.60
C GLY A 108 -8.74 22.76 -18.90
N PRO A 109 -8.81 23.72 -17.98
CA PRO A 109 -8.41 25.11 -18.26
C PRO A 109 -6.90 25.35 -18.28
N GLY A 110 -6.09 24.59 -17.53
CA GLY A 110 -4.63 24.66 -17.50
C GLY A 110 -4.07 25.92 -16.82
N GLU A 111 -4.71 26.43 -15.78
CA GLU A 111 -4.33 27.65 -15.07
C GLU A 111 -2.92 27.56 -14.43
N ILE A 112 -2.53 26.44 -13.82
CA ILE A 112 -1.19 26.28 -13.22
C ILE A 112 -0.07 26.39 -14.28
N LEU A 113 -0.40 26.05 -15.53
CA LEU A 113 0.48 26.16 -16.68
C LEU A 113 0.43 27.55 -17.33
N LYS A 114 -0.65 28.32 -17.12
CA LYS A 114 -0.74 29.72 -17.54
C LYS A 114 0.06 30.62 -16.62
N ASP A 115 -0.07 30.41 -15.32
CA ASP A 115 0.63 31.16 -14.26
C ASP A 115 2.12 30.80 -14.14
N GLY A 116 2.58 29.77 -14.85
CA GLY A 116 3.99 29.40 -14.94
C GLY A 116 4.53 28.64 -13.73
N VAL A 117 3.67 28.20 -12.81
CA VAL A 117 4.03 27.41 -11.61
C VAL A 117 4.55 26.02 -12.02
N VAL A 118 3.98 25.43 -13.08
CA VAL A 118 4.49 24.21 -13.72
C VAL A 118 4.75 24.51 -15.21
N PRO A 119 5.94 24.19 -15.78
CA PRO A 119 6.22 24.46 -17.20
C PRO A 119 5.28 23.72 -18.16
N ARG A 120 4.73 24.41 -19.16
CA ARG A 120 3.81 23.83 -20.17
C ARG A 120 4.44 22.66 -20.91
N GLU A 121 5.67 22.86 -21.37
CA GLU A 121 6.47 21.88 -22.09
C GLU A 121 6.76 20.63 -21.26
N LEU A 122 6.83 20.71 -19.92
CA LEU A 122 6.98 19.53 -19.07
C LEU A 122 5.78 18.59 -19.21
N VAL A 123 4.57 19.15 -19.17
CA VAL A 123 3.30 18.40 -19.29
C VAL A 123 3.03 17.98 -20.73
N TYR A 124 2.92 18.93 -21.67
CA TYR A 124 2.36 18.69 -23.00
C TYR A 124 3.26 17.88 -23.95
N THR A 125 4.51 17.61 -23.57
CA THR A 125 5.39 16.69 -24.30
C THR A 125 5.78 15.45 -23.49
N SER A 126 5.18 15.22 -22.31
CA SER A 126 5.28 13.92 -21.63
C SER A 126 4.53 12.87 -22.46
N SER A 127 5.11 11.68 -22.61
CA SER A 127 4.47 10.53 -23.26
C SER A 127 3.20 10.06 -22.53
N HIS A 128 3.03 10.45 -21.27
CA HIS A 128 1.88 10.10 -20.45
C HIS A 128 0.74 11.14 -20.53
N PHE A 129 0.95 12.29 -21.18
CA PHE A 129 -0.11 13.27 -21.42
C PHE A 129 -1.02 12.85 -22.59
N ARG A 130 -2.14 12.19 -22.27
CA ARG A 130 -3.14 11.71 -23.24
C ARG A 130 -4.03 12.83 -23.79
N ARG A 131 -3.66 13.40 -24.93
CA ARG A 131 -4.43 14.46 -25.64
C ARG A 131 -5.83 13.99 -26.05
N GLU A 132 -6.00 12.69 -26.23
CA GLU A 132 -7.22 12.01 -26.66
C GLU A 132 -8.37 12.17 -25.67
N VAL A 133 -8.06 12.42 -24.39
CA VAL A 133 -9.02 12.63 -23.29
C VAL A 133 -9.04 14.06 -22.74
N HIS A 134 -8.43 15.01 -23.44
CA HIS A 134 -8.53 16.43 -23.07
C HIS A 134 -9.99 16.92 -23.15
N GLY A 135 -10.44 17.64 -22.11
CA GLY A 135 -11.83 18.12 -21.99
C GLY A 135 -12.85 17.05 -21.62
N VAL A 136 -12.45 15.79 -21.36
CA VAL A 136 -13.37 14.73 -20.92
C VAL A 136 -13.77 14.96 -19.46
N GLN A 137 -15.07 14.95 -19.20
CA GLN A 137 -15.59 14.97 -17.84
C GLN A 137 -15.54 13.55 -17.25
N VAL A 138 -14.61 13.35 -16.31
CA VAL A 138 -14.46 12.10 -15.56
C VAL A 138 -15.41 12.06 -14.35
N PRO A 139 -15.89 10.88 -13.92
CA PRO A 139 -16.73 10.76 -12.73
C PRO A 139 -16.11 11.44 -11.50
N LEU A 140 -16.94 12.17 -10.75
CA LEU A 140 -16.54 12.97 -9.57
C LEU A 140 -15.47 14.05 -9.84
N GLY A 141 -15.02 14.24 -11.09
CA GLY A 141 -13.84 15.06 -11.41
C GLY A 141 -12.52 14.49 -10.90
N LEU A 142 -12.46 13.17 -10.64
CA LEU A 142 -11.31 12.45 -10.10
C LEU A 142 -10.62 11.60 -11.17
N TYR A 143 -9.29 11.59 -11.13
CA TYR A 143 -8.46 10.82 -12.05
C TYR A 143 -7.80 9.63 -11.35
N THR A 144 -7.31 9.84 -10.12
CA THR A 144 -6.53 8.85 -9.37
C THR A 144 -7.33 8.29 -8.21
N HIS A 145 -8.06 7.21 -8.48
CA HIS A 145 -8.99 6.56 -7.58
C HIS A 145 -8.29 5.64 -6.57
N ILE A 146 -7.23 4.95 -7.02
CA ILE A 146 -6.28 4.22 -6.18
C ILE A 146 -4.93 4.91 -6.33
N VAL A 147 -4.31 5.30 -5.22
CA VAL A 147 -2.95 5.89 -5.18
C VAL A 147 -2.07 5.05 -4.26
N GLY A 148 -0.87 4.73 -4.73
CA GLY A 148 0.21 4.25 -3.86
C GLY A 148 1.29 5.34 -3.76
N THR A 149 1.53 5.87 -2.57
CA THR A 149 2.60 6.86 -2.36
C THR A 149 3.75 6.16 -1.65
N ASP A 150 4.96 6.20 -2.21
CA ASP A 150 6.15 5.62 -1.60
C ASP A 150 6.74 6.60 -0.58
N LEU A 151 6.82 6.16 0.67
CA LEU A 151 7.37 6.89 1.80
C LEU A 151 8.66 6.23 2.28
N ILE A 152 9.66 7.05 2.55
CA ILE A 152 10.89 6.68 3.25
C ILE A 152 10.97 7.47 4.55
N ARG A 153 11.83 7.02 5.47
CA ARG A 153 12.19 7.75 6.68
C ARG A 153 13.70 8.01 6.64
N ASP A 154 14.12 9.25 6.88
CA ASP A 154 15.52 9.68 6.78
C ASP A 154 16.32 9.41 8.08
N GLU A 155 17.59 9.81 8.11
CA GLU A 155 18.48 9.68 9.27
C GLU A 155 17.98 10.43 10.53
N HIS A 156 17.10 11.41 10.36
CA HIS A 156 16.53 12.20 11.46
C HIS A 156 15.18 11.64 11.95
N GLY A 157 14.60 10.67 11.23
CA GLY A 157 13.29 10.11 11.55
C GLY A 157 12.13 10.85 10.87
N GLU A 158 12.40 11.75 9.93
CA GLU A 158 11.38 12.48 9.19
C GLU A 158 10.87 11.66 8.00
N TYR A 159 9.56 11.74 7.74
CA TYR A 159 8.94 11.06 6.61
C TYR A 159 9.06 11.89 5.33
N LEU A 160 9.60 11.28 4.27
CA LEU A 160 9.73 11.88 2.95
C LEU A 160 8.96 11.05 1.91
N VAL A 161 8.22 11.71 1.02
CA VAL A 161 7.67 11.06 -0.17
C VAL A 161 8.80 10.85 -1.17
N LEU A 162 9.00 9.64 -1.66
CA LEU A 162 9.97 9.29 -2.70
C LEU A 162 9.39 9.31 -4.11
N GLU A 163 8.17 8.78 -4.27
CA GLU A 163 7.48 8.59 -5.55
C GLU A 163 5.96 8.47 -5.31
N ASP A 164 5.14 8.82 -6.30
CA ASP A 164 3.70 8.53 -6.31
C ASP A 164 3.40 7.56 -7.45
N ASN A 165 2.42 6.69 -7.27
CA ASN A 165 2.03 5.66 -8.25
C ASN A 165 0.54 5.89 -8.57
N LEU A 166 0.28 6.52 -9.72
CA LEU A 166 -1.03 7.08 -10.09
C LEU A 166 -1.66 6.39 -11.30
N ARG A 167 -0.92 5.50 -11.99
CA ARG A 167 -1.44 4.64 -13.07
C ARG A 167 -2.18 3.42 -12.51
N SER A 168 -1.47 2.30 -12.36
CA SER A 168 -1.99 1.02 -11.87
C SER A 168 -1.19 0.58 -10.64
N PRO A 169 -1.31 1.28 -9.49
CA PRO A 169 -0.52 0.95 -8.30
C PRO A 169 -0.80 -0.46 -7.81
N SER A 170 0.28 -1.18 -7.49
CA SER A 170 0.25 -2.57 -7.04
C SER A 170 0.85 -2.76 -5.65
N GLY A 171 0.56 -3.92 -5.05
CA GLY A 171 1.13 -4.44 -3.81
C GLY A 171 0.15 -4.55 -2.63
N VAL A 172 -1.14 -4.26 -2.85
CA VAL A 172 -2.17 -4.35 -1.80
C VAL A 172 -2.51 -5.81 -1.46
N SER A 173 -2.42 -6.73 -2.43
CA SER A 173 -2.60 -8.16 -2.12
C SER A 173 -1.54 -8.64 -1.12
N TYR A 174 -0.29 -8.18 -1.24
CA TYR A 174 0.77 -8.49 -0.28
C TYR A 174 0.48 -7.87 1.10
N LEU A 175 -0.02 -6.63 1.19
CA LEU A 175 -0.47 -6.05 2.48
C LEU A 175 -1.54 -6.92 3.16
N LEU A 176 -2.54 -7.38 2.41
CA LEU A 176 -3.65 -8.17 2.95
C LEU A 176 -3.20 -9.59 3.34
N ALA A 177 -2.39 -10.22 2.48
CA ALA A 177 -1.80 -11.54 2.72
C ALA A 177 -0.83 -11.53 3.92
N ASN A 178 0.06 -10.52 4.00
CA ASN A 178 1.00 -10.35 5.12
C ASN A 178 0.24 -10.28 6.45
N ARG A 179 -0.81 -9.45 6.55
CA ARG A 179 -1.66 -9.38 7.74
C ARG A 179 -2.34 -10.71 8.06
N GLN A 180 -2.90 -11.38 7.06
CA GLN A 180 -3.60 -12.65 7.23
C GLN A 180 -2.66 -13.76 7.73
N ALA A 181 -1.46 -13.84 7.16
CA ALA A 181 -0.44 -14.81 7.53
C ALA A 181 0.12 -14.55 8.94
N MET A 182 0.43 -13.30 9.26
CA MET A 182 0.85 -12.90 10.61
C MET A 182 -0.23 -13.22 11.65
N THR A 183 -1.49 -12.89 11.38
CA THR A 183 -2.61 -13.19 12.30
C THR A 183 -2.74 -14.70 12.57
N ARG A 184 -2.42 -15.55 11.58
CA ARG A 184 -2.50 -17.01 11.69
C ARG A 184 -1.31 -17.65 12.42
N ILE A 185 -0.09 -17.12 12.23
CA ILE A 185 1.16 -17.76 12.69
C ILE A 185 1.74 -17.09 13.96
N TYR A 186 1.42 -15.81 14.19
CA TYR A 186 1.81 -15.04 15.37
C TYR A 186 0.61 -14.40 16.09
N PRO A 187 -0.49 -15.14 16.38
CA PRO A 187 -1.69 -14.55 17.00
C PRO A 187 -1.40 -13.84 18.33
N GLY A 188 -0.61 -14.46 19.21
CA GLY A 188 -0.22 -13.87 20.49
C GLY A 188 0.70 -12.63 20.39
N MET A 189 1.18 -12.26 19.21
CA MET A 189 1.90 -11.00 18.99
C MET A 189 0.91 -9.83 18.82
N PHE A 190 -0.29 -10.09 18.28
CA PHE A 190 -1.39 -9.11 18.22
C PHE A 190 -2.07 -8.94 19.58
N GLU A 191 -2.07 -9.95 20.46
CA GLU A 191 -2.56 -9.79 21.84
C GLU A 191 -1.74 -8.76 22.64
N CYS A 192 -0.51 -8.46 22.19
CA CYS A 192 0.37 -7.46 22.77
C CYS A 192 0.34 -6.10 22.07
N GLN A 193 -0.58 -5.82 21.13
CA GLN A 193 -0.63 -4.56 20.37
C GLN A 193 -2.05 -4.23 19.87
N GLU A 194 -2.50 -2.98 20.02
CA GLU A 194 -3.79 -2.53 19.46
C GLU A 194 -3.65 -2.15 17.98
N VAL A 195 -3.53 -3.17 17.11
CA VAL A 195 -3.29 -2.99 15.67
C VAL A 195 -4.60 -2.70 14.90
N ARG A 196 -4.65 -1.59 14.15
CA ARG A 196 -5.80 -1.25 13.29
C ARG A 196 -6.01 -2.28 12.16
N PRO A 197 -7.26 -2.69 11.86
CA PRO A 197 -7.56 -3.68 10.83
C PRO A 197 -7.42 -3.08 9.42
N VAL A 198 -6.95 -3.89 8.46
CA VAL A 198 -6.77 -3.49 7.04
C VAL A 198 -7.67 -4.25 6.06
N GLN A 199 -8.38 -5.29 6.54
CA GLN A 199 -9.20 -6.20 5.74
C GLN A 199 -10.38 -5.50 5.04
N HIS A 200 -10.76 -4.31 5.50
CA HIS A 200 -11.84 -3.50 4.92
C HIS A 200 -11.46 -2.83 3.58
N TYR A 201 -10.20 -2.96 3.12
CA TYR A 201 -9.75 -2.38 1.85
C TYR A 201 -10.61 -2.82 0.65
N THR A 202 -10.89 -4.12 0.51
CA THR A 202 -11.57 -4.64 -0.69
C THR A 202 -13.03 -4.21 -0.74
N SER A 203 -13.72 -4.15 0.41
CA SER A 203 -15.06 -3.56 0.51
C SER A 203 -15.05 -2.07 0.18
N ALA A 204 -14.08 -1.30 0.69
CA ALA A 204 -13.97 0.14 0.42
C ALA A 204 -13.61 0.43 -1.04
N LEU A 205 -12.77 -0.42 -1.66
CA LEU A 205 -12.44 -0.35 -3.09
C LEU A 205 -13.67 -0.66 -3.95
N LEU A 206 -14.45 -1.69 -3.62
CA LEU A 206 -15.67 -2.00 -4.36
C LEU A 206 -16.73 -0.89 -4.24
N GLU A 207 -16.92 -0.34 -3.03
CA GLU A 207 -17.81 0.81 -2.80
C GLU A 207 -17.36 2.04 -3.61
N LEU A 208 -16.07 2.34 -3.59
CA LEU A 208 -15.46 3.37 -4.44
C LEU A 208 -15.77 3.12 -5.91
N LEU A 209 -15.46 1.94 -6.45
CA LEU A 209 -15.65 1.61 -7.86
C LEU A 209 -17.14 1.75 -8.24
N ARG A 210 -18.07 1.20 -7.45
CA ARG A 210 -19.51 1.37 -7.65
C ARG A 210 -19.93 2.84 -7.71
N SER A 211 -19.34 3.71 -6.87
CA SER A 211 -19.65 5.16 -6.84
C SER A 211 -19.24 5.93 -8.11
N LEU A 212 -18.43 5.32 -8.99
CA LEU A 212 -18.03 5.90 -10.28
C LEU A 212 -19.03 5.60 -11.41
N SER A 213 -20.05 4.78 -11.17
CA SER A 213 -21.03 4.36 -12.17
C SER A 213 -21.67 5.58 -12.87
N PRO A 214 -21.72 5.61 -14.22
CA PRO A 214 -22.47 6.62 -14.95
C PRO A 214 -23.99 6.34 -14.98
N ARG A 215 -24.47 5.28 -14.30
CA ARG A 215 -25.88 4.89 -14.24
C ARG A 215 -26.37 4.76 -12.79
N ASP A 216 -27.60 5.23 -12.57
CA ASP A 216 -28.35 5.07 -11.32
C ASP A 216 -29.04 3.69 -11.25
N VAL A 217 -28.23 2.64 -11.24
CA VAL A 217 -28.62 1.23 -11.05
C VAL A 217 -27.50 0.51 -10.29
N GLU A 218 -27.74 -0.71 -9.79
CA GLU A 218 -26.66 -1.58 -9.31
C GLU A 218 -25.66 -1.84 -10.46
N PRO A 219 -24.39 -1.37 -10.35
CA PRO A 219 -23.51 -1.29 -11.49
C PRO A 219 -22.67 -2.56 -11.67
N THR A 220 -22.48 -2.98 -12.92
CA THR A 220 -21.53 -4.05 -13.25
C THR A 220 -20.11 -3.48 -13.18
N VAL A 221 -19.38 -3.86 -12.14
CA VAL A 221 -17.94 -3.59 -11.97
C VAL A 221 -17.15 -4.82 -12.44
N VAL A 222 -16.08 -4.62 -13.22
CA VAL A 222 -15.16 -5.69 -13.65
C VAL A 222 -13.71 -5.28 -13.44
N LEU A 223 -12.80 -6.25 -13.27
CA LEU A 223 -11.36 -6.03 -13.21
C LEU A 223 -10.71 -6.46 -14.53
N LEU A 224 -10.25 -5.49 -15.33
CA LEU A 224 -9.59 -5.73 -16.61
C LEU A 224 -8.10 -6.04 -16.41
N THR A 225 -7.70 -7.27 -16.70
CA THR A 225 -6.32 -7.78 -16.54
C THR A 225 -5.64 -8.01 -17.91
N PRO A 226 -4.32 -7.81 -18.04
CA PRO A 226 -3.54 -8.20 -19.22
C PRO A 226 -3.32 -9.72 -19.35
N GLY A 227 -3.83 -10.53 -18.42
CA GLY A 227 -3.72 -11.99 -18.43
C GLY A 227 -2.52 -12.55 -17.65
N ILE A 228 -2.39 -13.88 -17.66
CA ILE A 228 -1.52 -14.68 -16.77
C ILE A 228 -0.01 -14.36 -16.86
N TYR A 229 0.46 -13.79 -17.98
CA TYR A 229 1.88 -13.50 -18.21
C TYR A 229 2.35 -12.18 -17.56
N ASN A 230 1.48 -11.49 -16.84
CA ASN A 230 1.83 -10.28 -16.08
C ASN A 230 2.22 -10.63 -14.64
N SER A 231 3.33 -10.07 -14.15
CA SER A 231 3.87 -10.36 -12.81
C SER A 231 2.94 -9.97 -11.64
N ALA A 232 1.95 -9.11 -11.87
CA ALA A 232 0.93 -8.75 -10.89
C ALA A 232 -0.40 -9.53 -11.05
N TYR A 233 -0.47 -10.53 -11.94
CA TYR A 233 -1.71 -11.29 -12.19
C TYR A 233 -2.31 -11.92 -10.93
N PHE A 234 -1.47 -12.43 -10.01
CA PHE A 234 -1.91 -12.91 -8.69
C PHE A 234 -2.73 -11.84 -7.94
N GLU A 235 -2.26 -10.59 -7.90
CA GLU A 235 -3.00 -9.49 -7.27
C GLU A 235 -4.32 -9.20 -7.98
N HIS A 236 -4.35 -9.28 -9.31
CA HIS A 236 -5.56 -9.04 -10.09
C HIS A 236 -6.63 -10.08 -9.76
N ALA A 237 -6.25 -11.36 -9.76
CA ALA A 237 -7.15 -12.46 -9.39
C ALA A 237 -7.59 -12.38 -7.92
N TYR A 238 -6.67 -12.12 -6.99
CA TYR A 238 -6.96 -11.97 -5.57
C TYR A 238 -7.95 -10.82 -5.32
N LEU A 239 -7.72 -9.63 -5.89
CA LEU A 239 -8.61 -8.49 -5.70
C LEU A 239 -9.99 -8.70 -6.33
N ALA A 240 -10.08 -9.30 -7.53
CA ALA A 240 -11.35 -9.65 -8.15
C ALA A 240 -12.14 -10.64 -7.26
N GLN A 241 -11.49 -11.70 -6.78
CA GLN A 241 -12.09 -12.70 -5.91
C GLN A 241 -12.56 -12.11 -4.56
N GLN A 242 -11.74 -11.28 -3.91
CA GLN A 242 -12.09 -10.68 -2.62
C GLN A 242 -13.19 -9.60 -2.73
N MET A 243 -13.34 -8.95 -3.88
CA MET A 243 -14.48 -8.05 -4.16
C MET A 243 -15.72 -8.79 -4.68
N GLY A 244 -15.59 -10.03 -5.15
CA GLY A 244 -16.68 -10.75 -5.80
C GLY A 244 -17.08 -10.14 -7.15
N ILE A 245 -16.10 -9.67 -7.93
CA ILE A 245 -16.30 -9.12 -9.28
C ILE A 245 -15.59 -9.97 -10.33
N GLU A 246 -16.04 -9.87 -11.58
CA GLU A 246 -15.46 -10.64 -12.68
C GLU A 246 -14.04 -10.16 -13.03
N LEU A 247 -13.12 -11.13 -13.17
CA LEU A 247 -11.78 -10.94 -13.73
C LEU A 247 -11.85 -11.18 -15.23
N VAL A 248 -11.58 -10.16 -16.04
CA VAL A 248 -11.78 -10.20 -17.49
C VAL A 248 -10.54 -9.73 -18.25
N GLU A 249 -10.30 -10.31 -19.43
CA GLU A 249 -9.33 -9.82 -20.40
C GLU A 249 -10.03 -9.00 -21.51
N GLY A 250 -9.26 -8.27 -22.33
CA GLY A 250 -9.82 -7.44 -23.41
C GLY A 250 -10.70 -8.20 -24.40
N ARG A 251 -10.45 -9.50 -24.61
CA ARG A 251 -11.24 -10.40 -25.48
C ARG A 251 -12.64 -10.72 -24.95
N ASP A 252 -12.84 -10.65 -23.64
CA ASP A 252 -14.13 -10.96 -22.99
C ASP A 252 -15.09 -9.77 -23.06
N LEU A 253 -14.55 -8.58 -23.35
CA LEU A 253 -15.27 -7.33 -23.47
C LEU A 253 -15.35 -6.86 -24.94
N PHE A 254 -16.40 -6.12 -25.28
CA PHE A 254 -16.56 -5.51 -26.61
C PHE A 254 -17.45 -4.28 -26.58
N VAL A 255 -17.29 -3.39 -27.57
CA VAL A 255 -18.12 -2.19 -27.71
C VAL A 255 -19.23 -2.44 -28.74
N GLU A 256 -20.48 -2.14 -28.36
CA GLU A 256 -21.64 -2.20 -29.26
C GLU A 256 -22.69 -1.16 -28.83
N GLY A 257 -23.27 -0.42 -29.79
CA GLY A 257 -24.24 0.64 -29.50
C GLY A 257 -23.67 1.81 -28.67
N GLY A 258 -22.34 1.97 -28.66
CA GLY A 258 -21.65 2.93 -27.80
C GLY A 258 -21.79 2.60 -26.31
N ARG A 259 -21.71 1.32 -25.95
CA ARG A 259 -21.64 0.78 -24.58
C ARG A 259 -20.62 -0.35 -24.55
N VAL A 260 -20.00 -0.59 -23.39
CA VAL A 260 -19.14 -1.77 -23.17
C VAL A 260 -20.00 -2.94 -22.69
N TRP A 261 -19.76 -4.11 -23.26
CA TRP A 261 -20.45 -5.35 -22.97
C TRP A 261 -19.46 -6.45 -22.63
N MET A 262 -19.79 -7.25 -21.62
CA MET A 262 -19.10 -8.49 -21.26
C MET A 262 -19.82 -9.68 -21.89
N ARG A 263 -19.05 -10.62 -22.45
CA ARG A 263 -19.55 -11.90 -22.97
C ARG A 263 -19.82 -12.84 -21.81
N THR A 264 -21.05 -13.32 -21.67
CA THR A 264 -21.41 -14.38 -20.70
C THR A 264 -22.15 -15.50 -21.42
N THR A 265 -22.24 -16.67 -20.79
CA THR A 265 -23.02 -17.82 -21.29
C THR A 265 -24.53 -17.54 -21.37
N ALA A 266 -25.04 -16.61 -20.56
CA ALA A 266 -26.44 -16.19 -20.56
C ALA A 266 -26.74 -15.04 -21.54
N GLY A 267 -25.73 -14.50 -22.24
CA GLY A 267 -25.84 -13.35 -23.14
C GLY A 267 -24.84 -12.24 -22.79
N ARG A 268 -25.03 -11.06 -23.37
CA ARG A 268 -24.18 -9.89 -23.09
C ARG A 268 -24.66 -9.16 -21.84
N GLN A 269 -23.74 -8.85 -20.92
CA GLN A 269 -24.01 -8.00 -19.75
C GLN A 269 -23.34 -6.64 -19.94
N GLN A 270 -24.05 -5.54 -19.69
CA GLN A 270 -23.43 -4.20 -19.81
C GLN A 270 -22.46 -3.98 -18.65
N VAL A 271 -21.25 -3.49 -18.96
CA VAL A 271 -20.26 -3.06 -17.98
C VAL A 271 -20.39 -1.56 -17.74
N ASP A 272 -20.26 -1.13 -16.48
CA ASP A 272 -20.39 0.26 -16.06
C ASP A 272 -19.06 0.86 -15.58
N VAL A 273 -18.27 0.06 -14.88
CA VAL A 273 -17.01 0.48 -14.27
C VAL A 273 -15.96 -0.59 -14.53
N ILE A 274 -14.81 -0.19 -15.08
CA ILE A 274 -13.66 -1.07 -15.30
C ILE A 274 -12.55 -0.61 -14.35
N TYR A 275 -12.23 -1.45 -13.36
CA TYR A 275 -10.97 -1.34 -12.64
C TYR A 275 -9.88 -1.91 -13.54
N ARG A 276 -9.12 -1.03 -14.20
CA ARG A 276 -8.10 -1.43 -15.17
C ARG A 276 -6.77 -1.72 -14.49
N ARG A 277 -6.10 -2.79 -14.94
CA ARG A 277 -4.72 -3.15 -14.58
C ARG A 277 -3.83 -3.18 -15.83
N ILE A 278 -4.16 -2.34 -16.80
CA ILE A 278 -3.53 -2.21 -18.11
C ILE A 278 -3.19 -0.73 -18.33
N ASP A 279 -1.97 -0.46 -18.80
CA ASP A 279 -1.51 0.89 -19.12
C ASP A 279 -2.26 1.50 -20.31
N ASP A 280 -2.37 2.83 -20.31
CA ASP A 280 -3.19 3.59 -21.27
C ASP A 280 -2.95 3.18 -22.73
N ASP A 281 -1.67 3.04 -23.12
CA ASP A 281 -1.26 2.71 -24.49
C ASP A 281 -1.88 1.42 -25.03
N PHE A 282 -2.23 0.48 -24.14
CA PHE A 282 -2.76 -0.82 -24.51
C PHE A 282 -4.29 -0.92 -24.40
N LEU A 283 -4.99 0.08 -23.83
CA LEU A 283 -6.42 0.01 -23.52
C LEU A 283 -7.35 -0.05 -24.74
N ASP A 284 -6.99 0.59 -25.84
CA ASP A 284 -7.84 0.68 -27.04
C ASP A 284 -6.97 0.76 -28.30
N PRO A 285 -6.92 -0.30 -29.13
CA PRO A 285 -6.10 -0.31 -30.34
C PRO A 285 -6.63 0.60 -31.46
N LEU A 286 -7.85 1.16 -31.36
CA LEU A 286 -8.34 2.17 -32.30
C LEU A 286 -7.80 3.57 -31.98
N THR A 287 -7.43 3.81 -30.71
CA THR A 287 -7.02 5.12 -30.20
C THR A 287 -5.50 5.20 -29.95
N PHE A 288 -4.92 4.15 -29.37
CA PHE A 288 -3.52 4.10 -28.95
C PHE A 288 -2.72 3.08 -29.79
N ARG A 289 -2.13 2.05 -29.16
CA ARG A 289 -1.34 1.02 -29.86
C ARG A 289 -2.23 0.08 -30.67
N ARG A 290 -2.19 0.24 -32.00
CA ARG A 290 -2.88 -0.63 -32.97
C ARG A 290 -2.51 -2.10 -32.89
N ASP A 291 -1.34 -2.42 -32.35
CA ASP A 291 -0.85 -3.78 -32.14
C ASP A 291 -1.24 -4.37 -30.76
N SER A 292 -1.97 -3.61 -29.91
CA SER A 292 -2.46 -4.12 -28.63
C SER A 292 -3.54 -5.18 -28.81
N ALA A 293 -3.26 -6.38 -28.32
CA ALA A 293 -4.25 -7.46 -28.14
C ALA A 293 -4.88 -7.47 -26.73
N LEU A 294 -4.47 -6.54 -25.84
CA LEU A 294 -4.89 -6.52 -24.43
C LEU A 294 -6.11 -5.63 -24.19
N GLY A 295 -6.35 -4.67 -25.08
CA GLY A 295 -7.38 -3.65 -24.97
C GLY A 295 -8.74 -4.04 -25.55
N ILE A 296 -9.64 -3.06 -25.55
CA ILE A 296 -11.02 -3.19 -26.00
C ILE A 296 -11.23 -2.15 -27.12
N PRO A 297 -11.38 -2.57 -28.40
CA PRO A 297 -11.55 -1.64 -29.52
C PRO A 297 -12.72 -0.67 -29.32
N GLY A 298 -12.43 0.64 -29.35
CA GLY A 298 -13.40 1.72 -29.20
C GLY A 298 -13.76 2.10 -27.76
N LEU A 299 -13.07 1.53 -26.76
CA LEU A 299 -13.30 1.84 -25.34
C LEU A 299 -13.17 3.34 -25.04
N VAL A 300 -12.16 4.01 -25.62
CA VAL A 300 -11.91 5.42 -25.31
C VAL A 300 -13.08 6.29 -25.76
N GLU A 301 -13.74 5.95 -26.87
CA GLU A 301 -14.91 6.71 -27.32
C GLU A 301 -16.12 6.52 -26.38
N VAL A 302 -16.35 5.31 -25.86
CA VAL A 302 -17.41 5.06 -24.85
C VAL A 302 -17.12 5.80 -23.53
N TYR A 303 -15.84 5.86 -23.13
CA TYR A 303 -15.37 6.61 -21.97
C TYR A 303 -15.53 8.13 -22.16
N ARG A 304 -15.13 8.67 -23.32
CA ARG A 304 -15.31 10.10 -23.68
C ARG A 304 -16.77 10.54 -23.70
N GLN A 305 -17.68 9.63 -24.04
CA GLN A 305 -19.13 9.84 -23.98
C GLN A 305 -19.73 9.73 -22.56
N GLY A 306 -18.92 9.47 -21.53
CA GLY A 306 -19.37 9.32 -20.14
C GLY A 306 -20.23 8.08 -19.90
N ARG A 307 -20.08 7.02 -20.72
CA ARG A 307 -20.95 5.82 -20.68
C ARG A 307 -20.32 4.60 -20.00
N VAL A 308 -19.04 4.69 -19.65
CA VAL A 308 -18.30 3.74 -18.83
C VAL A 308 -17.27 4.52 -18.00
N ALA A 309 -17.04 4.11 -16.76
CA ALA A 309 -16.00 4.67 -15.90
C ALA A 309 -14.75 3.79 -15.91
N LEU A 310 -13.57 4.43 -15.81
CA LEU A 310 -12.27 3.77 -15.74
C LEU A 310 -11.57 4.17 -14.43
N ALA A 311 -11.14 3.17 -13.66
CA ALA A 311 -10.34 3.37 -12.46
C ALA A 311 -8.95 2.71 -12.64
N ASN A 312 -7.83 3.44 -12.58
CA ASN A 312 -7.73 4.91 -12.62
C ASN A 312 -8.11 5.47 -13.99
N ALA A 313 -8.36 6.78 -14.08
CA ALA A 313 -8.66 7.45 -15.33
C ALA A 313 -7.49 7.38 -16.31
N ILE A 314 -7.78 7.51 -17.61
CA ILE A 314 -6.76 7.68 -18.65
C ILE A 314 -6.04 9.02 -18.44
N GLY A 315 -4.72 9.06 -18.65
CA GLY A 315 -3.91 10.28 -18.50
C GLY A 315 -3.37 10.56 -17.10
N ALA A 316 -3.74 9.77 -16.08
CA ALA A 316 -3.23 9.94 -14.72
C ALA A 316 -1.69 9.89 -14.61
N GLY A 317 -1.03 9.16 -15.54
CA GLY A 317 0.41 8.95 -15.54
C GLY A 317 1.28 10.18 -15.85
N VAL A 318 0.69 11.34 -16.17
CA VAL A 318 1.46 12.59 -16.27
C VAL A 318 1.74 13.22 -14.89
N ALA A 319 0.97 12.86 -13.86
CA ALA A 319 1.16 13.36 -12.50
C ALA A 319 2.13 12.52 -11.65
N ASP A 320 2.42 11.27 -12.06
CA ASP A 320 3.49 10.43 -11.48
C ASP A 320 4.79 10.45 -12.30
N ASP A 321 4.90 11.34 -13.29
CA ASP A 321 6.14 11.62 -14.00
C ASP A 321 7.20 12.19 -13.03
N LYS A 322 8.42 11.63 -13.04
CA LYS A 322 9.46 11.96 -12.05
C LYS A 322 9.91 13.43 -12.09
N ALA A 323 9.74 14.12 -13.21
CA ALA A 323 10.02 15.55 -13.30
C ALA A 323 8.82 16.41 -12.85
N VAL A 324 7.59 15.92 -13.01
CA VAL A 324 6.37 16.55 -12.46
C VAL A 324 6.30 16.41 -10.93
N TYR A 325 6.76 15.28 -10.38
CA TYR A 325 6.89 15.03 -8.95
C TYR A 325 7.59 16.18 -8.19
N ALA A 326 8.60 16.82 -8.79
CA ALA A 326 9.35 17.93 -8.19
C ALA A 326 8.49 19.20 -7.95
N TYR A 327 7.31 19.29 -8.57
CA TYR A 327 6.37 20.42 -8.44
C TYR A 327 5.19 20.13 -7.51
N VAL A 328 5.04 18.92 -6.98
CA VAL A 328 3.91 18.58 -6.08
C VAL A 328 3.82 19.48 -4.84
N PRO A 329 4.93 19.93 -4.20
CA PRO A 329 4.88 20.96 -3.16
C PRO A 329 4.19 22.24 -3.62
N GLN A 330 4.53 22.74 -4.80
CA GLN A 330 3.94 23.93 -5.41
C GLN A 330 2.48 23.70 -5.85
N MET A 331 2.09 22.48 -6.22
CA MET A 331 0.68 22.13 -6.47
C MET A 331 -0.15 22.21 -5.19
N ILE A 332 0.39 21.76 -4.05
CA ILE A 332 -0.29 21.87 -2.75
C ILE A 332 -0.48 23.35 -2.39
N GLU A 333 0.56 24.17 -2.52
CA GLU A 333 0.48 25.61 -2.29
C GLU A 333 -0.52 26.30 -3.24
N TYR A 334 -0.48 25.99 -4.54
CA TYR A 334 -1.33 26.62 -5.55
C TYR A 334 -2.81 26.23 -5.45
N TYR A 335 -3.13 24.93 -5.32
CA TYR A 335 -4.51 24.46 -5.34
C TYR A 335 -5.21 24.48 -3.98
N LEU A 336 -4.46 24.32 -2.89
CA LEU A 336 -5.02 24.20 -1.53
C LEU A 336 -4.72 25.44 -0.67
N ASN A 337 -3.77 26.30 -1.07
CA ASN A 337 -3.27 27.41 -0.26
C ASN A 337 -2.77 26.94 1.13
N GLU A 338 -2.16 25.76 1.15
CA GLU A 338 -1.58 25.11 2.32
C GLU A 338 -0.08 24.86 2.13
N ARG A 339 0.67 24.69 3.22
CA ARG A 339 2.04 24.17 3.14
C ARG A 339 2.04 22.64 3.10
N PRO A 340 2.93 22.00 2.32
CA PRO A 340 3.09 20.54 2.32
C PRO A 340 3.37 19.99 3.72
N LEU A 341 2.55 19.03 4.16
CA LEU A 341 2.70 18.39 5.47
C LEU A 341 3.79 17.31 5.48
N ILE A 342 3.90 16.53 4.38
CA ILE A 342 4.97 15.56 4.16
C ILE A 342 5.88 16.13 3.07
N ARG A 343 7.19 16.11 3.31
CA ARG A 343 8.18 16.68 2.39
C ARG A 343 8.47 15.73 1.23
N ASN A 344 8.81 16.26 0.07
CA ASN A 344 9.45 15.49 -1.00
C ASN A 344 10.95 15.29 -0.69
N VAL A 345 11.53 14.21 -1.24
CA VAL A 345 12.98 14.12 -1.44
C VAL A 345 13.43 15.24 -2.39
N PRO A 346 14.46 16.04 -2.05
CA PRO A 346 14.96 17.10 -2.92
C PRO A 346 15.26 16.58 -4.33
N THR A 347 14.65 17.17 -5.35
CA THR A 347 14.72 16.64 -6.73
C THR A 347 15.17 17.72 -7.68
N TYR A 348 16.34 17.51 -8.26
CA TYR A 348 17.00 18.34 -9.23
C TYR A 348 16.54 17.93 -10.64
N LEU A 349 16.15 18.91 -11.45
CA LEU A 349 15.65 18.70 -12.81
C LEU A 349 16.77 19.02 -13.80
N GLY A 350 17.23 18.07 -14.62
CA GLY A 350 18.29 18.34 -15.59
C GLY A 350 17.92 19.39 -16.64
N SER A 351 16.63 19.68 -16.86
CA SER A 351 16.17 20.79 -17.69
C SER A 351 16.50 22.19 -17.15
N ASN A 352 16.82 22.32 -15.86
CA ASN A 352 17.34 23.56 -15.26
C ASN A 352 18.89 23.51 -15.28
N PRO A 353 19.59 24.48 -15.89
CA PRO A 353 21.06 24.50 -15.95
C PRO A 353 21.76 24.42 -14.59
N ASP A 354 21.26 25.12 -13.56
CA ASP A 354 21.88 25.14 -12.23
C ASP A 354 21.72 23.77 -11.54
N HIS A 355 20.56 23.14 -11.72
CA HIS A 355 20.29 21.78 -11.25
C HIS A 355 21.14 20.75 -11.99
N LEU A 356 21.31 20.88 -13.31
CA LEU A 356 22.16 20.01 -14.12
C LEU A 356 23.63 20.09 -13.67
N GLU A 357 24.14 21.30 -13.45
CA GLU A 357 25.50 21.49 -12.96
C GLU A 357 25.68 20.93 -11.55
N HIS A 358 24.72 21.15 -10.65
CA HIS A 358 24.71 20.51 -9.33
C HIS A 358 24.71 18.97 -9.42
N MET A 359 23.89 18.38 -10.30
CA MET A 359 23.84 16.93 -10.54
C MET A 359 25.16 16.38 -11.08
N VAL A 360 25.84 17.14 -11.95
CA VAL A 360 27.15 16.79 -12.50
C VAL A 360 28.24 16.85 -11.43
N GLN A 361 28.29 17.92 -10.66
CA GLN A 361 29.32 18.14 -9.62
C GLN A 361 29.19 17.14 -8.46
N ASN A 362 27.96 16.77 -8.10
CA ASN A 362 27.66 15.91 -6.94
C ASN A 362 27.25 14.48 -7.34
N ALA A 363 27.60 14.03 -8.55
CA ALA A 363 27.15 12.75 -9.11
C ALA A 363 27.53 11.50 -8.29
N GLU A 364 28.49 11.60 -7.36
CA GLU A 364 28.86 10.52 -6.42
C GLU A 364 27.90 10.38 -5.23
N SER A 365 27.29 11.48 -4.77
CA SER A 365 26.34 11.50 -3.64
C SER A 365 24.86 11.51 -4.07
N MET A 366 24.60 11.27 -5.36
CA MET A 366 23.26 11.34 -5.94
C MET A 366 22.82 10.04 -6.64
N ALA A 367 21.50 9.82 -6.67
CA ALA A 367 20.84 8.92 -7.60
C ALA A 367 20.32 9.75 -8.79
N ILE A 368 20.80 9.47 -10.00
CA ILE A 368 20.32 10.10 -11.24
C ILE A 368 19.44 9.09 -11.99
N LYS A 369 18.22 9.48 -12.34
CA LYS A 369 17.19 8.60 -12.91
C LYS A 369 16.62 9.19 -14.20
N ALA A 370 16.41 8.36 -15.21
CA ALA A 370 15.61 8.73 -16.37
C ALA A 370 14.14 8.98 -15.98
N VAL A 371 13.51 9.99 -16.57
CA VAL A 371 12.17 10.45 -16.22
C VAL A 371 11.11 9.40 -16.59
N GLY A 372 11.08 8.95 -17.85
CA GLY A 372 10.04 8.07 -18.38
C GLY A 372 10.26 6.56 -18.21
N GLU A 373 11.43 6.11 -17.72
CA GLU A 373 11.73 4.67 -17.58
C GLU A 373 11.28 4.11 -16.21
N ALA A 374 10.74 2.89 -16.21
CA ALA A 374 10.31 2.18 -15.00
C ALA A 374 11.29 1.05 -14.64
N GLY A 375 11.26 0.59 -13.38
CA GLY A 375 11.92 -0.66 -12.98
C GLY A 375 13.45 -0.62 -12.82
N GLY A 376 14.07 0.57 -12.76
CA GLY A 376 15.50 0.73 -12.47
C GLY A 376 16.43 0.73 -13.69
N TYR A 377 15.89 0.56 -14.90
CA TYR A 377 16.60 0.93 -16.13
C TYR A 377 16.79 2.46 -16.18
N GLY A 378 17.87 2.91 -16.83
CA GLY A 378 18.18 4.34 -16.95
C GLY A 378 18.56 5.03 -15.64
N MET A 379 19.14 4.31 -14.66
CA MET A 379 19.51 4.84 -13.35
C MET A 379 21.01 4.70 -13.03
N LEU A 380 21.58 5.73 -12.42
CA LEU A 380 22.91 5.77 -11.82
C LEU A 380 22.78 5.95 -10.30
N ILE A 381 23.42 5.08 -9.52
CA ILE A 381 23.61 5.27 -8.06
C ILE A 381 25.07 5.69 -7.86
N GLY A 382 25.31 6.95 -7.53
CA GLY A 382 26.64 7.56 -7.51
C GLY A 382 27.69 6.82 -6.67
N SER A 383 27.29 6.37 -5.49
CA SER A 383 28.14 5.68 -4.52
C SER A 383 28.48 4.23 -4.90
N ALA A 384 27.67 3.61 -5.76
CA ALA A 384 27.87 2.24 -6.24
C ALA A 384 28.54 2.19 -7.63
N ALA A 385 28.57 3.31 -8.35
CA ALA A 385 29.15 3.40 -9.69
C ALA A 385 30.62 3.82 -9.66
N THR A 386 31.43 3.20 -10.51
CA THR A 386 32.83 3.61 -10.73
C THR A 386 32.91 4.99 -11.39
N ALA A 387 34.04 5.70 -11.21
CA ALA A 387 34.25 7.00 -11.84
C ALA A 387 34.04 6.99 -13.38
N ALA A 388 34.47 5.93 -14.07
CA ALA A 388 34.26 5.78 -15.51
C ALA A 388 32.77 5.66 -15.88
N GLN A 389 32.01 4.83 -15.15
CA GLN A 389 30.56 4.70 -15.34
C GLN A 389 29.82 6.01 -15.04
N ARG A 390 30.25 6.76 -14.02
CA ARG A 390 29.68 8.08 -13.72
C ARG A 390 29.91 9.04 -14.88
N THR A 391 31.13 9.12 -15.44
CA THR A 391 31.43 9.98 -16.60
C THR A 391 30.58 9.61 -17.83
N GLU A 392 30.53 8.34 -18.22
CA GLU A 392 29.74 7.86 -19.37
C GLU A 392 28.24 8.16 -19.19
N PHE A 393 27.72 7.99 -17.97
CA PHE A 393 26.32 8.30 -17.68
C PHE A 393 26.06 9.81 -17.72
N LEU A 394 26.96 10.64 -17.19
CA LEU A 394 26.83 12.11 -17.25
C LEU A 394 26.95 12.66 -18.67
N GLU A 395 27.62 12.00 -19.61
CA GLU A 395 27.58 12.35 -21.04
C GLU A 395 26.17 12.16 -21.61
N LYS A 396 25.51 11.03 -21.30
CA LYS A 396 24.11 10.77 -21.68
C LYS A 396 23.14 11.77 -21.05
N VAL A 397 23.37 12.14 -19.78
CA VAL A 397 22.63 13.20 -19.10
C VAL A 397 22.80 14.54 -19.83
N ARG A 398 24.02 14.99 -20.13
CA ARG A 398 24.26 16.25 -20.87
C ARG A 398 23.69 16.24 -22.30
N ALA A 399 23.62 15.08 -22.96
CA ALA A 399 23.07 14.96 -24.31
C ALA A 399 21.53 15.10 -24.35
N ASN A 400 20.81 14.72 -23.29
CA ASN A 400 19.36 14.90 -23.18
C ASN A 400 18.95 15.22 -21.73
N PRO A 401 19.32 16.41 -21.21
CA PRO A 401 19.27 16.68 -19.78
C PRO A 401 17.84 16.79 -19.25
N ARG A 402 16.90 17.13 -20.13
CA ARG A 402 15.46 17.10 -19.86
C ARG A 402 14.96 15.70 -19.44
N ASN A 403 15.56 14.63 -19.94
CA ASN A 403 15.13 13.26 -19.65
C ASN A 403 15.63 12.73 -18.29
N TYR A 404 16.32 13.54 -17.48
CA TYR A 404 16.91 13.10 -16.22
C TYR A 404 16.54 13.98 -15.04
N ILE A 405 16.35 13.33 -13.90
CA ILE A 405 16.31 13.96 -12.58
C ILE A 405 17.44 13.44 -11.70
N GLY A 406 17.88 14.24 -10.74
CA GLY A 406 18.80 13.84 -9.69
C GLY A 406 18.15 13.97 -8.32
N GLN A 407 18.39 13.01 -7.43
CA GLN A 407 18.00 13.04 -6.02
C GLN A 407 19.23 12.77 -5.16
N PRO A 408 19.38 13.37 -3.97
CA PRO A 408 20.44 12.98 -3.03
C PRO A 408 20.21 11.54 -2.57
N LEU A 409 21.30 10.85 -2.23
CA LEU A 409 21.20 9.55 -1.57
C LEU A 409 20.76 9.75 -0.11
N VAL A 410 19.48 9.52 0.17
CA VAL A 410 18.92 9.59 1.53
C VAL A 410 19.36 8.36 2.34
N ALA A 411 19.78 8.57 3.58
CA ALA A 411 20.13 7.49 4.50
C ALA A 411 18.86 6.81 5.05
N LEU A 412 18.28 5.91 4.25
CA LEU A 412 17.05 5.19 4.55
C LEU A 412 17.08 4.56 5.95
N SER A 413 15.99 4.73 6.71
CA SER A 413 15.80 4.08 8.00
C SER A 413 16.01 2.56 7.94
N ARG A 414 16.54 2.00 9.02
CA ARG A 414 16.78 0.58 9.20
C ARG A 414 15.75 -0.05 10.15
N HIS A 415 15.42 -1.30 9.89
CA HIS A 415 14.50 -2.10 10.70
C HIS A 415 15.04 -3.52 10.87
N GLY A 416 14.81 -4.10 12.06
CA GLY A 416 15.27 -5.42 12.43
C GLY A 416 14.61 -6.52 11.63
N THR A 417 15.40 -7.19 10.80
CA THR A 417 14.95 -8.26 9.90
C THR A 417 15.48 -9.59 10.39
N PHE A 418 14.60 -10.59 10.50
CA PHE A 418 15.00 -11.96 10.80
C PHE A 418 15.64 -12.61 9.58
N TYR A 419 16.85 -13.10 9.77
CA TYR A 419 17.65 -13.79 8.76
C TYR A 419 17.66 -15.29 9.06
N PRO A 420 16.96 -16.13 8.27
CA PRO A 420 16.83 -17.57 8.56
C PRO A 420 18.14 -18.35 8.45
N ASP A 421 19.13 -17.82 7.73
CA ASP A 421 20.48 -18.38 7.56
C ASP A 421 21.34 -18.21 8.83
N THR A 422 21.19 -17.10 9.56
CA THR A 422 21.89 -16.84 10.83
C THR A 422 21.05 -17.11 12.07
N GLY A 423 19.72 -17.18 11.93
CA GLY A 423 18.76 -17.32 13.04
C GLY A 423 18.67 -16.06 13.92
N ARG A 424 19.05 -14.89 13.38
CA ARG A 424 19.20 -13.63 14.14
C ARG A 424 18.42 -12.48 13.51
N LEU A 425 18.22 -11.42 14.29
CA LEU A 425 17.83 -10.13 13.75
C LEU A 425 19.08 -9.36 13.31
N GLU A 426 19.03 -8.78 12.11
CA GLU A 426 20.05 -7.89 11.57
C GLU A 426 19.34 -6.67 10.92
N PRO A 427 19.94 -5.47 10.94
CA PRO A 427 19.31 -4.28 10.38
C PRO A 427 19.29 -4.31 8.86
N ALA A 428 18.13 -4.06 8.25
CA ALA A 428 17.97 -3.89 6.81
C ALA A 428 17.21 -2.59 6.51
N HIS A 429 17.48 -1.98 5.35
CA HIS A 429 16.79 -0.77 4.91
C HIS A 429 15.36 -1.08 4.47
N VAL A 430 14.42 -0.19 4.82
CA VAL A 430 12.99 -0.35 4.55
C VAL A 430 12.38 0.91 3.93
N ASP A 431 11.30 0.71 3.18
CA ASP A 431 10.38 1.78 2.77
C ASP A 431 8.93 1.34 3.00
N LEU A 432 7.98 2.23 2.70
CA LEU A 432 6.56 1.98 2.89
C LEU A 432 5.72 2.56 1.75
N ARG A 433 4.81 1.75 1.21
CA ARG A 433 3.73 2.21 0.33
C ARG A 433 2.37 2.14 1.04
N PRO A 434 1.88 3.20 1.72
CA PRO A 434 0.45 3.37 1.99
C PRO A 434 -0.38 3.33 0.71
N TYR A 435 -1.64 2.94 0.85
CA TYR A 435 -2.63 2.97 -0.21
C TYR A 435 -3.79 3.88 0.16
N ILE A 436 -4.14 4.77 -0.78
CA ILE A 436 -5.19 5.77 -0.64
C ILE A 436 -6.26 5.49 -1.69
N LEU A 437 -7.51 5.38 -1.22
CA LEU A 437 -8.70 5.29 -2.03
C LEU A 437 -9.36 6.67 -2.09
N VAL A 438 -9.61 7.17 -3.30
CA VAL A 438 -10.10 8.54 -3.56
C VAL A 438 -11.40 8.45 -4.35
N GLY A 439 -12.52 8.72 -3.69
CA GLY A 439 -13.84 8.89 -4.30
C GLY A 439 -14.55 10.09 -3.71
N GLN A 440 -15.85 9.96 -3.45
CA GLN A 440 -16.61 10.95 -2.69
C GLN A 440 -16.00 11.19 -1.29
N ASN A 441 -15.44 10.13 -0.70
CA ASN A 441 -14.61 10.16 0.49
C ASN A 441 -13.18 9.73 0.13
N ILE A 442 -12.19 10.25 0.87
CA ILE A 442 -10.81 9.76 0.82
C ILE A 442 -10.59 8.84 2.01
N THR A 443 -10.18 7.60 1.74
CA THR A 443 -9.89 6.56 2.73
C THR A 443 -8.42 6.17 2.60
N ILE A 444 -7.64 6.40 3.66
CA ILE A 444 -6.26 5.93 3.78
C ILE A 444 -6.33 4.64 4.61
N ILE A 445 -5.80 3.54 4.09
CA ILE A 445 -5.79 2.26 4.80
C ILE A 445 -4.72 2.31 5.91
N PRO A 446 -5.01 1.92 7.16
CA PRO A 446 -4.05 1.97 8.28
C PRO A 446 -3.00 0.86 8.17
N GLY A 447 -2.09 1.04 7.22
CA GLY A 447 -1.01 0.14 6.85
C GLY A 447 -0.47 0.49 5.48
N GLY A 448 0.54 -0.25 5.05
CA GLY A 448 1.10 -0.17 3.70
C GLY A 448 1.92 -1.41 3.40
N LEU A 449 2.34 -1.57 2.15
CA LEU A 449 3.37 -2.55 1.82
C LEU A 449 4.71 -1.99 2.32
N THR A 450 5.23 -2.53 3.43
CA THR A 450 6.62 -2.28 3.83
C THR A 450 7.51 -3.22 3.02
N ARG A 451 8.43 -2.68 2.21
CA ARG A 451 9.45 -3.47 1.51
C ARG A 451 10.76 -3.44 2.29
N VAL A 452 11.58 -4.47 2.12
CA VAL A 452 12.87 -4.61 2.81
C VAL A 452 13.98 -5.07 1.88
N ALA A 453 15.14 -4.42 1.97
CA ALA A 453 16.34 -4.78 1.24
C ALA A 453 17.04 -5.97 1.93
N LEU A 454 16.62 -7.20 1.60
CA LEU A 454 17.12 -8.42 2.25
C LEU A 454 18.60 -8.71 1.98
N THR A 455 19.16 -8.24 0.85
CA THR A 455 20.60 -8.30 0.62
C THR A 455 21.32 -7.37 1.60
N ARG A 456 22.10 -7.95 2.52
CA ARG A 456 22.85 -7.23 3.57
C ARG A 456 23.65 -6.06 2.97
N GLY A 457 23.45 -4.85 3.52
CA GLY A 457 24.09 -3.62 3.05
C GLY A 457 23.50 -3.00 1.78
N SER A 458 22.45 -3.59 1.18
CA SER A 458 21.78 -3.02 0.00
C SER A 458 20.77 -1.93 0.39
N LEU A 459 20.63 -0.92 -0.47
CA LEU A 459 19.53 0.05 -0.46
C LEU A 459 18.38 -0.37 -1.41
N VAL A 460 18.54 -1.47 -2.14
CA VAL A 460 17.56 -1.95 -3.13
C VAL A 460 16.46 -2.73 -2.43
N VAL A 461 15.34 -2.06 -2.19
CA VAL A 461 14.09 -2.61 -1.62
C VAL A 461 13.13 -3.18 -2.68
N ASN A 462 13.46 -3.07 -3.97
CA ASN A 462 12.57 -3.48 -5.06
C ASN A 462 12.44 -5.01 -5.16
N SER A 463 11.20 -5.52 -5.14
CA SER A 463 10.85 -6.94 -5.27
C SER A 463 11.44 -7.60 -6.52
N SER A 464 11.53 -6.89 -7.65
CA SER A 464 12.11 -7.45 -8.88
C SER A 464 13.63 -7.68 -8.80
N GLN A 465 14.30 -7.17 -7.76
CA GLN A 465 15.74 -7.28 -7.53
C GLN A 465 16.08 -7.95 -6.18
N GLY A 466 15.13 -8.73 -5.62
CA GLY A 466 15.36 -9.51 -4.39
C GLY A 466 14.91 -8.83 -3.09
N GLY A 467 14.16 -7.72 -3.17
CA GLY A 467 13.47 -7.15 -2.01
C GLY A 467 12.40 -8.10 -1.46
N GLY A 468 12.27 -8.13 -0.13
CA GLY A 468 11.17 -8.82 0.57
C GLY A 468 10.11 -7.84 1.08
N SER A 469 9.18 -8.34 1.90
CA SER A 469 8.21 -7.50 2.61
C SER A 469 8.04 -7.84 4.09
N LYS A 470 7.37 -6.94 4.80
CA LYS A 470 6.92 -7.09 6.19
C LYS A 470 5.43 -6.73 6.30
N ASP A 471 4.78 -7.12 7.38
CA ASP A 471 3.48 -6.53 7.76
C ASP A 471 3.73 -5.14 8.37
N THR A 472 2.83 -4.18 8.09
CA THR A 472 2.88 -2.82 8.63
C THR A 472 1.74 -2.62 9.62
N TRP A 473 2.06 -2.53 10.90
CA TRP A 473 1.11 -2.35 11.99
C TRP A 473 0.96 -0.89 12.34
N VAL A 474 -0.19 -0.30 12.00
CA VAL A 474 -0.59 0.99 12.54
C VAL A 474 -1.32 0.74 13.85
N LEU A 475 -0.90 1.40 14.92
CA LEU A 475 -1.56 1.31 16.22
C LEU A 475 -2.80 2.21 16.29
N ASP A 476 -3.78 1.83 17.11
CA ASP A 476 -4.98 2.64 17.41
C ASP A 476 -4.69 3.70 18.48
N THR A 477 -3.69 3.45 19.33
CA THR A 477 -3.21 4.35 20.39
C THR A 477 -1.68 4.36 20.47
N ASP A 478 -1.12 5.45 21.02
CA ASP A 478 0.29 5.53 21.40
C ASP A 478 0.57 5.04 22.84
N GLU A 479 -0.48 4.68 23.59
CA GLU A 479 -0.33 4.11 24.92
C GLU A 479 0.51 2.82 24.86
N PRO A 480 1.45 2.64 25.81
CA PRO A 480 2.31 1.46 25.80
C PRO A 480 1.45 0.20 25.95
N PRO A 481 1.72 -0.86 25.16
CA PRO A 481 0.84 -2.00 25.07
C PRO A 481 0.58 -2.64 26.44
N ILE A 482 -0.69 -2.98 26.68
CA ILE A 482 -1.12 -3.67 27.91
C ILE A 482 -0.33 -4.97 28.01
N ALA A 483 0.51 -5.07 29.06
CA ALA A 483 1.29 -6.28 29.29
C ALA A 483 0.34 -7.50 29.38
N PRO A 484 0.64 -8.61 28.70
CA PRO A 484 -0.22 -9.79 28.73
C PRO A 484 -0.40 -10.23 30.18
N ILE A 485 -1.66 -10.41 30.59
CA ILE A 485 -2.00 -10.81 31.97
C ILE A 485 -1.24 -12.09 32.30
N ASN A 486 -0.35 -12.04 33.29
CA ASN A 486 0.46 -13.16 33.73
C ASN A 486 -0.42 -14.37 34.10
N GLN A 487 -0.59 -15.30 33.17
CA GLN A 487 -1.11 -16.64 33.41
C GLN A 487 0.03 -17.64 33.22
N PRO A 488 0.55 -18.27 34.31
CA PRO A 488 1.72 -19.14 34.26
C PRO A 488 1.62 -20.43 33.43
N GLY A 489 0.59 -20.62 32.61
CA GLY A 489 0.38 -21.83 31.78
C GLY A 489 0.22 -21.57 30.28
N ALA A 490 0.30 -20.31 29.81
CA ALA A 490 0.06 -20.00 28.39
C ALA A 490 1.11 -20.60 27.44
N SER A 491 2.40 -20.55 27.79
CA SER A 491 3.46 -21.12 26.94
C SER A 491 3.40 -22.64 26.86
N GLU A 492 3.06 -23.33 27.96
CA GLU A 492 2.86 -24.79 27.95
C GLU A 492 1.62 -25.17 27.13
N ALA A 493 0.53 -24.40 27.21
CA ALA A 493 -0.69 -24.64 26.44
C ALA A 493 -0.54 -24.37 24.93
N ASP A 494 0.34 -23.44 24.53
CA ASP A 494 0.70 -23.11 23.15
C ASP A 494 1.73 -24.08 22.55
N MET A 495 2.71 -24.54 23.35
CA MET A 495 3.62 -25.62 22.97
C MET A 495 2.85 -26.93 22.78
N ALA A 496 2.04 -27.32 23.77
CA ALA A 496 1.16 -28.49 23.64
C ALA A 496 0.15 -28.34 22.48
N ALA A 497 -0.24 -27.12 22.08
CA ALA A 497 -1.02 -26.89 20.86
C ALA A 497 -0.25 -27.25 19.60
N SER A 498 1.00 -26.81 19.53
CA SER A 498 1.88 -27.07 18.40
C SER A 498 2.17 -28.57 18.26
N ASP A 499 2.41 -29.26 19.38
CA ASP A 499 2.69 -30.70 19.40
C ASP A 499 1.44 -31.55 19.12
N GLU A 500 0.29 -31.22 19.72
CA GLU A 500 -0.98 -31.90 19.45
C GLU A 500 -1.40 -31.75 17.97
N LEU A 501 -1.23 -30.55 17.41
CA LEU A 501 -1.53 -30.29 16.01
C LEU A 501 -0.55 -31.03 15.09
N ALA A 502 0.76 -30.93 15.35
CA ALA A 502 1.79 -31.62 14.58
C ALA A 502 1.58 -33.15 14.59
N SER A 503 1.25 -33.73 15.74
CA SER A 503 0.93 -35.16 15.89
C SER A 503 -0.30 -35.57 15.08
N LYS A 504 -1.35 -34.73 15.01
CA LYS A 504 -2.58 -35.03 14.27
C LYS A 504 -2.48 -34.77 12.77
N THR A 505 -1.52 -33.97 12.33
CA THR A 505 -1.22 -33.75 10.90
C THR A 505 -0.10 -34.65 10.38
N ALA A 506 0.61 -35.38 11.24
CA ALA A 506 1.69 -36.27 10.85
C ALA A 506 1.16 -37.44 9.99
N GLY A 507 1.54 -37.47 8.72
CA GLY A 507 1.12 -38.49 7.75
C GLY A 507 -0.06 -38.09 6.86
N LEU A 508 -0.69 -36.93 7.07
CA LEU A 508 -1.67 -36.38 6.13
C LEU A 508 -0.95 -35.66 4.98
N THR A 509 -1.39 -35.93 3.75
CA THR A 509 -0.90 -35.26 2.53
C THR A 509 -1.96 -34.40 1.83
N ASP A 510 -3.24 -34.54 2.21
CA ASP A 510 -4.35 -33.75 1.68
C ASP A 510 -4.49 -32.41 2.45
N PRO A 511 -4.39 -31.25 1.76
CA PRO A 511 -4.55 -29.93 2.40
C PRO A 511 -5.90 -29.70 3.06
N ASP A 512 -7.00 -30.27 2.54
CA ASP A 512 -8.34 -30.06 3.07
C ASP A 512 -8.58 -30.89 4.33
N GLU A 513 -8.05 -32.11 4.42
CA GLU A 513 -8.06 -32.89 5.67
C GLU A 513 -7.25 -32.19 6.76
N ILE A 514 -6.06 -31.68 6.44
CA ILE A 514 -5.23 -30.89 7.36
C ILE A 514 -5.99 -29.65 7.84
N ALA A 515 -6.66 -28.92 6.93
CA ALA A 515 -7.47 -27.76 7.28
C ALA A 515 -8.64 -28.11 8.20
N GLN A 516 -9.34 -29.23 7.96
CA GLN A 516 -10.41 -29.70 8.85
C GLN A 516 -9.90 -30.08 10.24
N VAL A 517 -8.76 -30.77 10.35
CA VAL A 517 -8.12 -31.12 11.63
C VAL A 517 -7.73 -29.87 12.42
N VAL A 518 -7.16 -28.85 11.76
CA VAL A 518 -6.85 -27.55 12.37
C VAL A 518 -8.12 -26.88 12.92
N VAL A 519 -9.19 -26.80 12.12
CA VAL A 519 -10.45 -26.14 12.51
C VAL A 519 -11.17 -26.88 13.64
N GLN A 520 -11.18 -28.22 13.63
CA GLN A 520 -11.78 -29.01 14.71
C GLN A 520 -11.01 -28.84 16.03
N THR A 521 -9.67 -28.86 15.98
CA THR A 521 -8.81 -28.66 17.16
C THR A 521 -9.02 -27.25 17.77
N ALA A 522 -9.10 -26.22 16.93
CA ALA A 522 -9.41 -24.85 17.38
C ALA A 522 -10.83 -24.72 17.99
N ARG A 523 -11.85 -25.35 17.39
CA ARG A 523 -13.23 -25.35 17.92
C ARG A 523 -13.33 -26.02 19.29
N ARG A 524 -12.63 -27.14 19.49
CA ARG A 524 -12.61 -27.88 20.76
C ARG A 524 -12.01 -27.04 21.90
N ARG A 525 -10.86 -26.40 21.68
CA ARG A 525 -10.24 -25.47 22.64
C ARG A 525 -11.16 -24.31 23.02
N LYS A 526 -11.92 -23.77 22.05
CA LYS A 526 -12.89 -22.68 22.30
C LYS A 526 -14.05 -23.13 23.21
N ALA A 527 -14.45 -24.40 23.19
CA ALA A 527 -15.44 -24.96 24.10
C ALA A 527 -14.86 -25.23 25.50
N GLU A 528 -13.67 -25.82 25.58
CA GLU A 528 -12.98 -26.14 26.85
C GLU A 528 -12.64 -24.87 27.65
N GLY A 529 -12.14 -23.81 26.98
CA GLY A 529 -11.89 -22.50 27.60
C GLY A 529 -13.14 -21.74 28.06
N GLN A 530 -14.30 -22.00 27.44
CA GLN A 530 -15.59 -21.45 27.91
C GLN A 530 -16.13 -22.20 29.13
N GLY A 531 -15.83 -23.50 29.26
CA GLY A 531 -16.14 -24.29 30.46
C GLY A 531 -15.43 -23.75 31.70
N ALA A 532 -14.11 -23.52 31.61
CA ALA A 532 -13.31 -22.99 32.72
C ALA A 532 -13.80 -21.61 33.21
N ARG A 533 -14.18 -20.70 32.29
CA ARG A 533 -14.76 -19.38 32.64
C ARG A 533 -16.09 -19.46 33.39
N ARG A 534 -16.82 -20.58 33.32
CA ARG A 534 -18.12 -20.75 33.99
C ARG A 534 -17.99 -21.24 35.43
N VAL A 535 -16.91 -21.95 35.75
CA VAL A 535 -16.62 -22.47 37.11
C VAL A 535 -16.06 -21.39 38.03
N GLY A 536 -15.22 -20.48 37.51
CA GLY A 536 -14.60 -19.40 38.31
C GLY A 536 -15.53 -18.28 38.80
N ARG A 537 -16.85 -18.36 38.56
CA ARG A 537 -17.80 -17.26 38.82
C ARG A 537 -18.87 -17.56 39.89
N SER A 538 -18.83 -18.73 40.53
CA SER A 538 -19.79 -19.16 41.56
C SER A 538 -19.33 -18.89 43.01
N GLY A 539 -18.17 -18.28 43.21
CA GLY A 539 -17.48 -18.17 44.51
C GLY A 539 -17.49 -16.80 45.20
N VAL A 540 -18.53 -15.96 45.05
CA VAL A 540 -18.67 -14.72 45.85
C VAL A 540 -20.11 -14.54 46.33
N THR A 541 -20.37 -14.99 47.57
CA THR A 541 -21.56 -14.61 48.33
C THR A 541 -21.23 -13.40 49.21
N THR A 542 -21.97 -12.30 49.05
CA THR A 542 -21.94 -11.19 50.01
C THR A 542 -23.37 -10.84 50.44
N SER A 543 -23.54 -10.71 51.76
CA SER A 543 -24.80 -10.47 52.44
C SER A 543 -25.33 -9.06 52.18
N GLY A 544 -26.61 -8.95 51.85
CA GLY A 544 -27.24 -7.65 51.62
C GLY A 544 -27.65 -6.92 52.91
N THR A 545 -27.70 -5.59 52.85
CA THR A 545 -28.56 -4.80 53.74
C THR A 545 -29.24 -3.69 52.92
N ARG A 546 -30.57 -3.61 52.97
CA ARG A 546 -31.37 -2.64 52.21
C ARG A 546 -31.38 -1.27 52.88
N LYS A 547 -31.35 -0.18 52.09
CA LYS A 547 -32.17 1.01 52.34
C LYS A 547 -32.77 1.54 51.04
N LYS A 548 -34.09 1.79 51.06
CA LYS A 548 -34.84 2.49 50.00
C LYS A 548 -34.61 4.00 50.13
N VAL A 549 -34.65 4.73 49.00
CA VAL A 549 -35.45 5.96 48.85
C VAL A 549 -36.03 5.99 47.43
N ASP A 550 -37.24 6.53 47.32
CA ASP A 550 -38.23 6.38 46.26
C ASP A 550 -37.94 7.06 44.89
N ALA A 551 -38.80 6.75 43.92
CA ALA A 551 -38.77 7.24 42.53
C ALA A 551 -40.00 8.09 42.19
N LEU A 552 -39.91 8.96 41.16
CA LEU A 552 -41.02 9.52 40.34
C LEU A 552 -40.40 10.27 39.10
N PRO A 553 -41.15 10.63 38.03
CA PRO A 553 -40.78 10.27 36.65
C PRO A 553 -40.73 11.47 35.65
N PRO A 554 -40.50 11.27 34.34
CA PRO A 554 -40.25 12.36 33.38
C PRO A 554 -41.45 12.78 32.48
N ALA A 555 -41.58 14.08 32.21
CA ALA A 555 -42.32 14.77 31.11
C ALA A 555 -42.01 16.31 31.17
N ALA A 556 -42.22 17.22 30.20
CA ALA A 556 -42.57 17.23 28.77
C ALA A 556 -42.00 18.55 28.10
N PRO A 557 -42.03 18.76 26.76
CA PRO A 557 -41.18 19.78 26.11
C PRO A 557 -41.86 21.11 25.65
N ALA A 558 -40.99 22.03 25.20
CA ALA A 558 -41.16 23.09 24.18
C ALA A 558 -41.74 24.48 24.53
N LYS A 559 -41.02 25.54 24.09
CA LYS A 559 -41.57 26.84 23.62
C LYS A 559 -40.53 27.66 22.82
N LYS A 560 -40.97 28.28 21.70
CA LYS A 560 -40.21 29.24 20.87
C LYS A 560 -40.41 30.69 21.33
N PRO A 561 -39.45 31.61 21.09
CA PRO A 561 -39.72 33.03 20.84
C PRO A 561 -39.50 33.36 19.35
N ARG A 562 -40.52 33.74 18.57
CA ARG A 562 -41.09 35.10 18.37
C ARG A 562 -40.12 36.15 17.76
N LYS A 563 -40.44 36.54 16.51
CA LYS A 563 -39.89 37.69 15.78
C LYS A 563 -40.15 39.02 16.54
N LYS A 564 -39.27 40.00 16.34
CA LYS A 564 -39.58 41.44 16.44
C LYS A 564 -39.17 42.14 15.15
N ALA A 565 -39.94 43.15 14.75
CA ALA A 565 -39.64 44.05 13.65
C ALA A 565 -40.08 45.48 14.04
N GLY A 566 -39.36 46.48 13.53
CA GLY A 566 -39.83 47.86 13.40
C GLY A 566 -39.45 48.85 14.52
N GLY A 567 -38.76 49.93 14.11
CA GLY A 567 -39.16 51.28 14.55
C GLY A 567 -38.14 52.15 15.29
N LYS A 568 -37.11 52.66 14.60
CA LYS A 568 -37.02 54.08 14.22
C LYS A 568 -35.90 54.32 13.21
#